data_AF-A0A9X2LAR0-F1
#
_entry.id   AF-A0A9X2LAR0-F1
#
_cell.length_a   1.000
_cell.length_b   1.000
_cell.length_c   1.000
_cell.angle_alpha   90.00
_cell.angle_beta   90.00
_cell.angle_gamma   90.00
#
_symmetry.space_group_name_H-M   'P 1'
#
loop_
_entity.id
_entity.type
_entity.pdbx_description
1 polymer ?
#
loop_
_entity_poly.entity_id
_entity_poly.type
_entity_poly.pdbx_seq_one_letter_code
_entity_poly.pdbx_strand_id
1 'polypeptide(L)'
;MLWAVGALDAIGFAPFSIEDMAADHSLGEAYRLVASLEPLILEHQGTDTLHGLKPSVSYSSEVDTDPQTIELGGHTLTVSFVDPWASADAQDPAHHGLLLIQTGDEEFLAVGRGATITFSSEEGGSGIERADLGHIVEGEFEAVRRLNGDQTHQGRHVRLPPNGFSLQRVRLYKY
;
A
#
# COMPACT_ATOMS: atom_id res chain seq x y z
N MET A 1 4.73 -10.81 0.27
CA MET A 1 5.01 -10.58 -1.16
C MET A 1 5.23 -9.10 -1.49
N LEU A 2 4.24 -8.21 -1.29
CA LEU A 2 4.38 -6.77 -1.60
C LEU A 2 5.66 -6.14 -1.03
N TRP A 3 5.93 -6.36 0.26
CA TRP A 3 7.18 -5.92 0.89
C TRP A 3 8.44 -6.48 0.23
N ALA A 4 8.47 -7.75 -0.15
CA ALA A 4 9.66 -8.34 -0.78
C ALA A 4 9.95 -7.68 -2.15
N VAL A 5 8.90 -7.43 -2.94
CA VAL A 5 9.02 -6.74 -4.23
C VAL A 5 9.50 -5.30 -4.03
N GLY A 6 8.86 -4.55 -3.14
CA GLY A 6 9.11 -3.11 -3.00
C GLY A 6 10.22 -2.70 -2.04
N ALA A 7 10.74 -3.59 -1.19
CA ALA A 7 11.78 -3.26 -0.21
C ALA A 7 13.09 -4.00 -0.45
N LEU A 8 13.06 -5.13 -1.18
CA LEU A 8 14.22 -5.99 -1.40
C LEU A 8 14.57 -6.19 -2.88
N ASP A 9 13.89 -5.48 -3.79
CA ASP A 9 14.01 -5.67 -5.24
C ASP A 9 13.87 -7.15 -5.64
N ALA A 10 12.96 -7.86 -4.98
CA ALA A 10 12.79 -9.28 -5.21
C ALA A 10 12.34 -9.54 -6.66
N ILE A 11 13.09 -10.39 -7.37
CA ILE A 11 12.73 -10.87 -8.71
C ILE A 11 11.67 -11.98 -8.69
N GLY A 12 11.24 -12.42 -7.50
CA GLY A 12 10.27 -13.49 -7.37
C GLY A 12 9.85 -13.77 -5.93
N PHE A 13 8.72 -14.46 -5.80
CA PHE A 13 8.17 -14.95 -4.53
C PHE A 13 7.60 -16.35 -4.79
N ALA A 14 8.03 -17.34 -4.01
CA ALA A 14 7.67 -18.75 -4.20
C ALA A 14 7.35 -19.41 -2.85
N PRO A 15 6.09 -19.31 -2.38
CA PRO A 15 5.66 -19.95 -1.14
C PRO A 15 5.65 -21.47 -1.31
N PHE A 16 5.94 -22.18 -0.21
CA PHE A 16 5.97 -23.63 -0.14
C PHE A 16 4.60 -24.19 0.31
N SER A 17 4.29 -25.44 -0.06
CA SER A 17 3.08 -26.18 0.37
C SER A 17 1.75 -25.55 -0.08
N ILE A 18 1.71 -24.97 -1.29
CA ILE A 18 0.50 -24.32 -1.82
C ILE A 18 -0.65 -25.31 -2.12
N GLU A 19 -0.35 -26.61 -2.22
CA GLU A 19 -1.29 -27.70 -2.45
C GLU A 19 -2.27 -27.94 -1.29
N ASP A 20 -1.88 -27.58 -0.06
CA ASP A 20 -2.69 -27.76 1.17
C ASP A 20 -3.37 -26.46 1.62
N MET A 21 -3.31 -25.42 0.79
CA MET A 21 -3.80 -24.08 1.14
C MET A 21 -5.33 -24.02 1.11
N ALA A 22 -5.92 -23.27 2.04
CA ALA A 22 -7.36 -23.02 2.05
C ALA A 22 -7.81 -22.32 0.76
N ALA A 23 -9.00 -22.67 0.27
CA ALA A 23 -9.52 -22.16 -1.01
C ALA A 23 -9.75 -20.64 -1.01
N ASP A 24 -10.02 -20.06 0.16
CA ASP A 24 -10.24 -18.63 0.40
C ASP A 24 -8.94 -17.87 0.77
N HIS A 25 -7.79 -18.52 0.68
CA HIS A 25 -6.52 -17.89 1.03
C HIS A 25 -6.16 -16.76 0.05
N SER A 26 -5.79 -15.60 0.61
CA SER A 26 -5.50 -14.36 -0.15
C SER A 26 -4.27 -14.39 -1.06
N LEU A 27 -3.51 -15.48 -1.12
CA LEU A 27 -2.29 -15.59 -1.92
C LEU A 27 -2.56 -15.40 -3.42
N GLY A 28 -3.61 -16.04 -3.95
CA GLY A 28 -3.97 -15.92 -5.36
C GLY A 28 -4.38 -14.49 -5.73
N GLU A 29 -5.03 -13.77 -4.82
CA GLU A 29 -5.37 -12.35 -4.99
C GLU A 29 -4.13 -11.48 -5.04
N ALA A 30 -3.17 -11.74 -4.13
CA ALA A 30 -1.91 -11.02 -4.09
C ALA A 30 -1.12 -11.21 -5.40
N TYR A 31 -1.05 -12.44 -5.94
CA TYR A 31 -0.37 -12.69 -7.22
C TYR A 31 -1.04 -11.97 -8.38
N ARG A 32 -2.38 -11.98 -8.47
CA ARG A 32 -3.12 -11.23 -9.50
C ARG A 32 -2.84 -9.73 -9.41
N LEU A 33 -2.77 -9.19 -8.19
CA LEU A 33 -2.45 -7.78 -7.96
C LEU A 33 -1.04 -7.43 -8.43
N VAL A 34 -0.04 -8.21 -8.03
CA VAL A 34 1.36 -7.98 -8.45
C VAL A 34 1.52 -8.16 -9.96
N ALA A 35 0.88 -9.17 -10.56
CA ALA A 35 0.90 -9.37 -12.01
C ALA A 35 0.28 -8.18 -12.76
N SER A 36 -0.83 -7.61 -12.26
CA SER A 36 -1.41 -6.42 -12.88
C SER A 36 -0.51 -5.19 -12.81
N LEU A 37 0.39 -5.13 -11.81
CA LEU A 37 1.33 -4.04 -11.59
C LEU A 37 2.70 -4.27 -12.23
N GLU A 38 2.93 -5.43 -12.86
CA GLU A 38 4.24 -5.84 -13.36
C GLU A 38 4.95 -4.77 -14.21
N PRO A 39 4.31 -4.11 -15.20
CA PRO A 39 4.98 -3.08 -16.00
C PRO A 39 5.51 -1.92 -15.14
N LEU A 40 4.70 -1.45 -14.17
CA LEU A 40 5.06 -0.37 -13.27
C LEU A 40 6.13 -0.82 -12.26
N ILE A 41 6.02 -2.02 -11.72
CA ILE A 41 7.03 -2.57 -10.81
C ILE A 41 8.38 -2.64 -11.52
N LEU A 42 8.43 -3.16 -12.75
CA LEU A 42 9.68 -3.29 -13.51
C LEU A 42 10.29 -1.94 -13.88
N GLU A 43 9.47 -0.92 -14.14
CA GLU A 43 9.92 0.45 -14.40
C GLU A 43 10.58 1.09 -13.17
N HIS A 44 10.04 0.82 -11.97
CA HIS A 44 10.43 1.49 -10.73
C HIS A 44 11.33 0.63 -9.80
N GLN A 45 11.53 -0.66 -10.09
CA GLN A 45 12.34 -1.57 -9.27
C GLN A 45 13.81 -1.12 -9.19
N GLY A 46 14.41 -1.21 -8.00
CA GLY A 46 15.78 -0.76 -7.76
C GLY A 46 15.95 0.76 -7.74
N THR A 47 14.86 1.53 -7.63
CA THR A 47 14.87 2.98 -7.53
C THR A 47 14.20 3.46 -6.24
N ASP A 48 14.40 4.73 -5.88
CA ASP A 48 13.76 5.34 -4.70
C ASP A 48 12.25 5.62 -4.89
N THR A 49 11.68 5.26 -6.05
CA THR A 49 10.26 5.51 -6.39
C THR A 49 9.34 4.32 -6.09
N LEU A 50 9.89 3.19 -5.66
CA LEU A 50 9.15 1.98 -5.28
C LEU A 50 9.45 1.62 -3.82
N HIS A 51 8.41 1.50 -2.99
CA HIS A 51 8.58 1.14 -1.57
C HIS A 51 7.60 0.06 -1.13
N GLY A 52 8.09 -0.95 -0.45
CA GLY A 52 7.29 -2.00 0.18
C GLY A 52 7.33 -1.88 1.70
N LEU A 53 6.18 -1.91 2.36
CA LEU A 53 6.10 -1.87 3.83
C LEU A 53 5.21 -2.98 4.37
N LYS A 54 5.57 -3.49 5.55
CA LYS A 54 4.75 -4.41 6.35
C LYS A 54 5.15 -4.33 7.83
N PRO A 55 4.28 -4.74 8.76
CA PRO A 55 4.67 -4.98 10.14
C PRO A 55 5.80 -6.01 10.25
N SER A 56 6.69 -5.77 11.21
CA SER A 56 7.66 -6.80 11.63
C SER A 56 6.94 -7.80 12.52
N VAL A 57 7.23 -9.09 12.32
CA VAL A 57 6.68 -10.16 13.14
C VAL A 57 7.86 -10.90 13.75
N SER A 58 7.92 -10.93 15.08
CA SER A 58 9.00 -11.57 15.81
C SER A 58 8.89 -13.10 15.74
N TYR A 59 9.94 -13.80 16.19
CA TYR A 59 9.89 -15.25 16.34
C TYR A 59 8.79 -15.71 17.32
N SER A 60 8.51 -14.93 18.36
CA SER A 60 7.42 -15.13 19.31
C SER A 60 6.03 -14.78 18.75
N SER A 61 5.91 -14.48 17.46
CA SER A 61 4.68 -14.04 16.78
C SER A 61 4.13 -12.71 17.32
N GLU A 62 4.98 -11.88 17.91
CA GLU A 62 4.61 -10.52 18.31
C GLU A 62 4.70 -9.63 17.07
N VAL A 63 3.63 -8.88 16.81
CA VAL A 63 3.56 -7.96 15.68
C VAL A 63 3.91 -6.56 16.15
N ASP A 64 4.92 -5.97 15.53
CA ASP A 64 5.27 -4.57 15.71
C ASP A 64 4.33 -3.70 14.87
N THR A 65 3.43 -3.01 15.54
CA THR A 65 2.43 -2.14 14.94
C THR A 65 2.82 -0.66 14.99
N ASP A 66 4.04 -0.33 15.41
CA ASP A 66 4.50 1.05 15.43
C ASP A 66 4.47 1.64 14.01
N PRO A 67 4.01 2.89 13.83
CA PRO A 67 3.99 3.52 12.53
C PRO A 67 5.38 3.58 11.90
N GLN A 68 5.44 3.33 10.59
CA GLN A 68 6.67 3.38 9.81
C GLN A 68 6.68 4.65 8.97
N THR A 69 7.84 5.29 8.82
CA THR A 69 7.99 6.53 8.04
C THR A 69 8.96 6.32 6.89
N ILE A 70 8.61 6.83 5.71
CA ILE A 70 9.47 6.88 4.52
C ILE A 70 9.41 8.25 3.86
N GLU A 71 10.43 8.58 3.08
CA GLU A 71 10.43 9.73 2.17
C GLU A 71 10.12 9.27 0.75
N LEU A 72 9.16 9.92 0.08
CA LEU A 72 8.77 9.61 -1.28
C LEU A 72 8.26 10.87 -1.99
N GLY A 73 8.84 11.24 -3.13
CA GLY A 73 8.43 12.43 -3.90
C GLY A 73 8.58 13.76 -3.15
N GLY A 74 9.47 13.84 -2.16
CA GLY A 74 9.60 15.03 -1.31
C GLY A 74 8.45 15.19 -0.30
N HIS A 75 7.77 14.09 0.01
CA HIS A 75 6.84 13.99 1.13
C HIS A 75 7.33 12.94 2.12
N THR A 76 7.09 13.21 3.39
CA THR A 76 7.19 12.23 4.46
C THR A 76 5.86 11.48 4.55
N LEU A 77 5.88 10.17 4.32
CA LEU A 77 4.73 9.29 4.44
C LEU A 77 4.85 8.51 5.75
N THR A 78 3.86 8.67 6.62
CA THR A 78 3.72 7.85 7.84
C THR A 78 2.63 6.81 7.65
N VAL A 79 3.00 5.54 7.78
CA VAL A 79 2.18 4.36 7.55
C VAL A 79 1.86 3.67 8.87
N SER A 80 0.57 3.58 9.21
CA SER A 80 0.06 2.74 10.28
C SER A 80 -0.54 1.46 9.71
N PHE A 81 -0.25 0.32 10.33
CA PHE A 81 -0.87 -0.97 10.00
C PHE A 81 -2.02 -1.36 10.93
N VAL A 82 -2.44 -0.44 11.80
CA VAL A 82 -3.68 -0.55 12.57
C VAL A 82 -4.69 0.40 11.94
N ASP A 83 -5.81 -0.14 11.50
CA ASP A 83 -6.91 0.63 10.95
C ASP A 83 -7.77 1.19 12.10
N PRO A 84 -7.82 2.54 12.27
CA PRO A 84 -8.57 3.15 13.37
C PRO A 84 -10.10 3.06 13.20
N TRP A 85 -10.59 2.63 12.04
CA TRP A 85 -12.03 2.48 11.76
C TRP A 85 -12.49 1.03 11.74
N ALA A 86 -11.59 0.08 11.97
CA ALA A 86 -11.91 -1.34 12.16
C ALA A 86 -11.71 -1.73 13.63
N SER A 87 -12.52 -2.67 14.14
CA SER A 87 -12.27 -3.25 15.45
C SER A 87 -10.97 -4.08 15.43
N ALA A 88 -10.35 -4.27 16.59
CA ALA A 88 -9.15 -5.09 16.71
C ALA A 88 -9.36 -6.53 16.20
N ASP A 89 -10.53 -7.12 16.50
CA ASP A 89 -10.86 -8.49 16.06
C ASP A 89 -11.18 -8.61 14.55
N ALA A 90 -11.34 -7.48 13.85
CA ALA A 90 -11.68 -7.44 12.43
C ALA A 90 -10.48 -7.12 11.54
N GLN A 91 -9.26 -7.17 12.09
CA GLN A 91 -8.03 -6.90 11.38
C GLN A 91 -6.90 -7.81 11.88
N ASP A 92 -5.92 -8.07 11.02
CA ASP A 92 -4.78 -8.92 11.36
C ASP A 92 -3.50 -8.27 10.84
N PRO A 93 -2.86 -7.42 11.67
CA PRO A 93 -1.65 -6.71 11.30
C PRO A 93 -0.51 -7.59 10.81
N ALA A 94 -0.40 -8.85 11.26
CA ALA A 94 0.64 -9.77 10.79
C ALA A 94 0.54 -10.03 9.27
N HIS A 95 -0.66 -9.89 8.73
CA HIS A 95 -0.99 -10.13 7.33
C HIS A 95 -1.16 -8.83 6.53
N HIS A 96 -1.02 -7.66 7.15
CA HIS A 96 -1.08 -6.38 6.46
C HIS A 96 0.20 -6.08 5.68
N GLY A 97 0.11 -5.16 4.73
CA GLY A 97 1.24 -4.75 3.92
C GLY A 97 0.82 -3.96 2.70
N LEU A 98 1.75 -3.17 2.18
CA LEU A 98 1.51 -2.32 1.02
C LEU A 98 2.75 -2.17 0.15
N LEU A 99 2.51 -1.73 -1.07
CA LEU A 99 3.48 -1.26 -2.04
C LEU A 99 3.06 0.16 -2.46
N LEU A 100 4.02 1.08 -2.50
CA LEU A 100 3.90 2.46 -2.94
C LEU A 100 4.74 2.65 -4.19
N ILE A 101 4.16 3.29 -5.21
CA ILE A 101 4.84 3.62 -6.45
C ILE A 101 4.64 5.11 -6.73
N GLN A 102 5.71 5.88 -6.83
CA GLN A 102 5.64 7.26 -7.30
C GLN A 102 5.56 7.26 -8.84
N THR A 103 4.43 7.73 -9.37
CA THR A 103 4.11 7.74 -10.82
C THR A 103 4.14 9.15 -11.43
N GLY A 104 4.36 10.17 -10.60
CA GLY A 104 4.64 11.55 -11.00
C GLY A 104 5.15 12.36 -9.80
N ASP A 105 5.46 13.64 -9.99
CA ASP A 105 6.08 14.48 -8.93
C ASP A 105 5.27 14.49 -7.62
N GLU A 106 3.95 14.56 -7.74
CA GLU A 106 3.02 14.57 -6.60
C GLU A 106 1.97 13.45 -6.74
N GLU A 107 2.23 12.42 -7.57
CA GLU A 107 1.28 11.34 -7.86
C GLU A 107 1.83 9.97 -7.45
N PHE A 108 1.02 9.22 -6.71
CA PHE A 108 1.40 7.95 -6.10
C PHE A 108 0.31 6.89 -6.30
N LEU A 109 0.72 5.64 -6.50
CA LEU A 109 -0.13 4.47 -6.36
C LEU A 109 0.13 3.84 -4.99
N ALA A 110 -0.91 3.73 -4.18
CA ALA A 110 -0.90 2.97 -2.94
C ALA A 110 -1.70 1.68 -3.14
N VAL A 111 -1.05 0.54 -2.97
CA VAL A 111 -1.66 -0.77 -3.19
C VAL A 111 -1.34 -1.73 -2.05
N GLY A 112 -2.34 -2.46 -1.58
CA GLY A 112 -2.15 -3.36 -0.44
C GLY A 112 -3.40 -3.52 0.39
N ARG A 113 -3.21 -3.89 1.66
CA ARG A 113 -4.29 -4.06 2.64
C ARG A 113 -3.83 -3.66 4.04
N GLY A 114 -4.81 -3.22 4.83
CA GLY A 114 -4.65 -2.95 6.26
C GLY A 114 -3.62 -1.86 6.57
N ALA A 115 -3.62 -0.78 5.79
CA ALA A 115 -2.70 0.31 5.98
C ALA A 115 -3.40 1.68 5.89
N THR A 116 -3.00 2.60 6.75
CA THR A 116 -3.42 4.00 6.73
C THR A 116 -2.18 4.87 6.54
N ILE A 117 -2.20 5.77 5.56
CA ILE A 117 -1.05 6.58 5.15
C ILE A 117 -1.40 8.05 5.33
N THR A 118 -0.63 8.75 6.17
CA THR A 118 -0.69 10.21 6.33
C THR A 118 0.55 10.85 5.73
N PHE A 119 0.43 12.12 5.36
CA PHE A 119 1.45 12.83 4.58
C PHE A 119 1.85 14.14 5.27
N SER A 120 3.13 14.47 5.21
CA SER A 120 3.68 15.79 5.54
C SER A 120 4.77 16.17 4.55
N SER A 121 5.22 17.43 4.60
CA SER A 121 6.37 17.90 3.82
C SER A 121 7.28 18.76 4.69
N GLU A 122 8.50 19.04 4.22
CA GLU A 122 9.40 19.98 4.90
C GLU A 122 8.79 21.39 5.03
N GLU A 123 7.95 21.78 4.07
CA GLU A 123 7.28 23.09 4.02
C GLU A 123 6.08 23.17 4.99
N GLY A 124 5.68 22.05 5.59
CA GLY A 124 4.56 21.95 6.51
C GLY A 124 3.66 20.75 6.20
N GLY A 125 2.45 21.04 5.71
CA GLY A 125 1.43 20.04 5.45
C GLY A 125 1.60 19.35 4.09
N SER A 126 0.96 18.19 3.95
CA SER A 126 0.65 17.61 2.64
C SER A 126 -0.77 17.08 2.66
N GLY A 127 -1.57 17.54 1.70
CA GLY A 127 -2.98 17.19 1.58
C GLY A 127 -3.24 16.35 0.34
N ILE A 128 -4.36 15.63 0.34
CA ILE A 128 -4.82 14.88 -0.83
C ILE A 128 -5.63 15.83 -1.73
N GLU A 129 -5.08 16.17 -2.90
CA GLU A 129 -5.79 16.89 -3.96
C GLU A 129 -6.86 15.98 -4.58
N ARG A 130 -6.47 14.72 -4.83
CA ARG A 130 -7.30 13.73 -5.51
C ARG A 130 -6.93 12.32 -5.07
N ALA A 131 -7.95 11.50 -4.80
CA ALA A 131 -7.77 10.07 -4.56
C ALA A 131 -8.82 9.27 -5.35
N ASP A 132 -8.39 8.38 -6.23
CA ASP A 132 -9.25 7.49 -6.99
C ASP A 132 -8.96 6.03 -6.59
N LEU A 133 -10.00 5.27 -6.28
CA LEU A 133 -9.95 3.81 -6.20
C LEU A 133 -10.02 3.25 -7.62
N GLY A 134 -9.20 2.26 -7.94
CA GLY A 134 -9.19 1.67 -9.27
C GLY A 134 -8.44 0.34 -9.38
N HIS A 135 -8.12 -0.02 -10.61
CA HIS A 135 -7.40 -1.23 -10.99
C HIS A 135 -6.35 -0.89 -12.06
N ILE A 136 -5.39 -1.79 -12.28
CA ILE A 136 -4.50 -1.69 -13.44
C ILE A 136 -5.02 -2.61 -14.54
N VAL A 137 -5.16 -2.06 -15.75
CA VAL A 137 -5.52 -2.77 -16.97
C VAL A 137 -4.46 -2.45 -18.00
N GLU A 138 -3.75 -3.47 -18.49
CA GLU A 138 -2.69 -3.32 -19.50
C GLU A 138 -1.59 -2.31 -19.12
N GLY A 139 -1.27 -2.19 -17.83
CA GLY A 139 -0.26 -1.25 -17.31
C GLY A 139 -0.80 0.15 -17.02
N GLU A 140 -2.05 0.45 -17.36
CA GLU A 140 -2.68 1.74 -17.10
C GLU A 140 -3.67 1.68 -15.93
N PHE A 141 -3.72 2.75 -15.14
CA PHE A 141 -4.69 2.87 -14.05
C PHE A 141 -6.07 3.28 -14.58
N GLU A 142 -7.06 2.41 -14.34
CA GLU A 142 -8.47 2.68 -14.57
C GLU A 142 -9.19 3.05 -13.27
N ALA A 143 -9.68 4.29 -13.21
CA ALA A 143 -10.42 4.78 -12.06
C ALA A 143 -11.84 4.18 -12.01
N VAL A 144 -12.19 3.56 -10.88
CA VAL A 144 -13.53 3.03 -10.62
C VAL A 144 -14.37 4.03 -9.83
N ARG A 145 -13.77 4.69 -8.83
CA ARG A 145 -14.48 5.62 -7.96
C ARG A 145 -13.56 6.70 -7.39
N ARG A 146 -14.04 7.94 -7.38
CA ARG A 146 -13.44 9.04 -6.60
C ARG A 146 -13.69 8.84 -5.10
N LEU A 147 -12.64 8.92 -4.30
CA LEU A 147 -12.70 8.94 -2.84
C LEU A 147 -12.62 10.39 -2.34
N ASN A 148 -13.45 10.75 -1.36
CA ASN A 148 -13.46 12.08 -0.75
C ASN A 148 -14.17 12.06 0.62
N GLY A 149 -14.20 13.21 1.31
CA GLY A 149 -14.87 13.37 2.59
C GLY A 149 -14.33 12.38 3.62
N ASP A 150 -15.21 11.63 4.26
CA ASP A 150 -14.81 10.65 5.28
C ASP A 150 -13.87 9.56 4.73
N GLN A 151 -13.97 9.23 3.43
CA GLN A 151 -13.15 8.18 2.82
C GLN A 151 -11.66 8.53 2.74
N THR A 152 -11.33 9.83 2.76
CA THR A 152 -9.96 10.35 2.82
C THR A 152 -9.70 11.07 4.14
N HIS A 153 -10.60 10.93 5.10
CA HIS A 153 -10.58 11.67 6.36
C HIS A 153 -10.48 13.19 6.16
N GLN A 154 -11.22 13.72 5.18
CA GLN A 154 -11.18 15.12 4.75
C GLN A 154 -9.83 15.50 4.14
N GLY A 155 -9.28 14.60 3.31
CA GLY A 155 -8.02 14.81 2.58
C GLY A 155 -6.73 14.60 3.40
N ARG A 156 -6.81 13.92 4.55
CA ARG A 156 -5.70 13.75 5.48
C ARG A 156 -5.02 12.39 5.44
N HIS A 157 -5.68 11.36 4.92
CA HIS A 157 -5.04 10.06 4.75
C HIS A 157 -5.61 9.23 3.61
N VAL A 158 -4.80 8.29 3.17
CA VAL A 158 -5.19 7.16 2.33
C VAL A 158 -5.45 5.97 3.23
N ARG A 159 -6.52 5.22 2.98
CA ARG A 159 -6.85 4.01 3.74
C ARG A 159 -7.00 2.82 2.80
N LEU A 160 -6.18 1.80 3.01
CA LEU A 160 -6.29 0.48 2.44
C LEU A 160 -6.99 -0.43 3.47
N PRO A 161 -8.23 -0.89 3.23
CA PRO A 161 -8.99 -1.68 4.20
C PRO A 161 -8.25 -2.99 4.61
N PRO A 162 -8.49 -3.53 5.81
CA PRO A 162 -7.83 -4.76 6.28
C PRO A 162 -8.31 -6.02 5.54
N ASN A 163 -9.59 -6.08 5.18
CA ASN A 163 -10.27 -7.30 4.70
C ASN A 163 -10.17 -7.54 3.19
N GLY A 164 -9.24 -6.89 2.49
CA GLY A 164 -9.06 -7.10 1.05
C GLY A 164 -8.00 -6.18 0.45
N PHE A 165 -7.49 -6.56 -0.72
CA PHE A 165 -6.57 -5.70 -1.45
C PHE A 165 -7.30 -4.52 -2.10
N SER A 166 -6.71 -3.35 -1.98
CA SER A 166 -7.16 -2.10 -2.60
C SER A 166 -5.99 -1.46 -3.34
N LEU A 167 -6.31 -0.73 -4.41
CA LEU A 167 -5.36 0.07 -5.17
C LEU A 167 -5.96 1.47 -5.34
N GLN A 168 -5.23 2.48 -4.90
CA GLN A 168 -5.64 3.87 -4.96
C GLN A 168 -4.56 4.71 -5.64
N ARG A 169 -4.96 5.52 -6.63
CA ARG A 169 -4.13 6.58 -7.20
C ARG A 169 -4.40 7.88 -6.46
N VAL A 170 -3.35 8.51 -5.97
CA VAL A 170 -3.44 9.65 -5.06
C VAL A 170 -2.52 10.74 -5.56
N ARG A 171 -3.05 11.95 -5.66
CA ARG A 171 -2.30 13.16 -5.97
C ARG A 171 -2.27 14.06 -4.74
N LEU A 172 -1.08 14.50 -4.36
CA LEU A 172 -0.84 15.34 -3.19
C LEU A 172 -0.61 16.80 -3.59
N TYR A 173 -0.66 17.67 -2.59
CA TYR A 173 -0.21 19.04 -2.66
C TYR A 173 0.35 19.48 -1.31
N LYS A 174 1.33 20.39 -1.32
CA LYS A 174 1.99 20.97 -0.13
C LYS A 174 1.30 22.27 0.30
N TYR A 175 1.23 22.55 1.60
CA TYR A 175 0.60 23.76 2.15
C TYR A 175 1.16 24.16 3.52
#